data_AF-A0A3D9I1W9-F1
#
_entry.id   AF-A0A3D9I1W9-F1
#
_cell.length_a   1.000
_cell.length_b   1.000
_cell.length_c   1.000
_cell.angle_alpha   90.00
_cell.angle_beta   90.00
_cell.angle_gamma   90.00
#
_symmetry.space_group_name_H-M   'P 1'
#
loop_
_entity.id
_entity.type
_entity.pdbx_description
1 polymer ?
#
loop_
_entity_poly.entity_id
_entity_poly.type
_entity_poly.pdbx_seq_one_letter_code
_entity_poly.pdbx_strand_id
1 'polypeptide(L)'
;MGTSFANLQVRACSTDEIEKALPGSRAIQLSKGWTTVVCEQFQVGNLEKSARKLSKAIDQSVLSIEYFDDDVLRIAVYRNGKVIDSHINENGYGLPKKPGKPKLFIKELEFESVEVKYVKEILACEDLGKKLQLFQYFLGVALWIDHRMLSEGKEADFRCERNLSLIDEYIAENNKKNRIKNQMKVTLLMEFEGALIGSLGDNKYVIGTPPYDRSSGSYKEESIYTYFPNGTLESSLDISSFRYRSGTGHLSASNGYLSFFCFIRSQYYLFDYEGNKISETSLKGGSYHPIYLLDNGAFLAFNSAWDTLRAYEPSLNVRWEFPCTGFLCCRNQFIHVCISTEEQSPELVKLNGRGEVEATFKSENNDPYGTFLFDDDGRLFYFARALSSGVFRTRVIYLNEHFERIAEFELEGSITSSAVDTKNQKLFLHLNERELVVVDTESFHIVSRKKQEAELDFLTVDSLGRVVIRVGFSSIVIMDTELNDISRHRLKGDIVSCRINETGAISVLTSSLGAHEEGGGASEMMIRLYEIHADLLE
;
A
#
# COMPACT_ATOMS: atom_id res chain seq x y z
N MET A 1 11.13 -8.66 10.94
CA MET A 1 12.24 -8.17 11.78
C MET A 1 12.59 -6.81 11.23
N GLY A 2 12.53 -5.79 12.08
CA GLY A 2 12.61 -4.42 11.63
C GLY A 2 14.02 -3.87 11.43
N THR A 3 14.18 -2.90 10.53
CA THR A 3 15.37 -2.07 10.40
C THR A 3 15.33 -0.97 11.46
N SER A 4 16.30 -0.98 12.37
CA SER A 4 16.43 0.08 13.38
C SER A 4 17.89 0.46 13.54
N PHE A 5 18.13 1.74 13.79
CA PHE A 5 19.47 2.24 14.13
C PHE A 5 19.35 3.49 15.00
N ALA A 6 20.37 3.68 15.83
CA ALA A 6 20.46 4.79 16.75
C ALA A 6 21.93 5.22 16.90
N ASN A 7 22.20 6.51 16.69
CA ASN A 7 23.55 7.06 16.79
C ASN A 7 23.53 8.53 17.24
N LEU A 8 24.67 8.97 17.78
CA LEU A 8 24.91 10.38 18.07
C LEU A 8 25.98 10.93 17.12
N GLN A 9 25.85 12.20 16.76
CA GLN A 9 26.80 12.91 15.94
C GLN A 9 27.22 14.19 16.67
N VAL A 10 28.53 14.42 16.75
CA VAL A 10 29.11 15.59 17.39
C VAL A 10 30.08 16.27 16.43
N ARG A 11 29.91 17.57 16.21
CA ARG A 11 30.78 18.34 15.32
C ARG A 11 32.04 18.79 16.06
N ALA A 12 33.20 18.61 15.44
CA ALA A 12 34.50 19.12 15.90
C ALA A 12 34.87 18.76 17.36
N CYS A 13 34.55 17.56 17.82
CA CYS A 13 34.93 17.05 19.15
C CYS A 13 35.80 15.80 19.01
N SER A 14 36.79 15.63 19.89
CA SER A 14 37.70 14.48 19.82
C SER A 14 37.02 13.19 20.28
N THR A 15 37.50 12.04 19.77
CA THR A 15 37.01 10.71 20.20
C THR A 15 37.24 10.50 21.69
N ASP A 16 38.42 10.89 22.19
CA ASP A 16 38.81 10.70 23.59
C ASP A 16 37.92 11.46 24.58
N GLU A 17 37.52 12.70 24.24
CA GLU A 17 36.59 13.49 25.04
C GLU A 17 35.21 12.83 25.13
N ILE A 18 34.73 12.31 24.00
CA ILE A 18 33.42 11.65 23.91
C ILE A 18 33.42 10.35 24.71
N GLU A 19 34.42 9.49 24.54
CA GLU A 19 34.49 8.20 25.24
C GLU A 19 34.68 8.38 26.75
N LYS A 20 35.39 9.42 27.18
CA LYS A 20 35.48 9.81 28.58
C LYS A 20 34.13 10.28 29.14
N ALA A 21 33.38 11.06 28.37
CA ALA A 21 32.06 11.56 28.77
C ALA A 21 30.98 10.47 28.76
N LEU A 22 31.10 9.51 27.84
CA LEU A 22 30.15 8.41 27.65
C LEU A 22 30.88 7.05 27.57
N PRO A 23 31.37 6.53 28.72
CA PRO A 23 32.07 5.26 28.76
C PRO A 23 31.22 4.11 28.23
N GLY A 24 31.84 3.20 27.45
CA GLY A 24 31.16 2.06 26.82
C GLY A 24 30.52 2.39 25.45
N SER A 25 30.62 3.64 25.00
CA SER A 25 30.36 4.00 23.60
C SER A 25 31.65 3.94 22.78
N ARG A 26 31.52 3.74 21.47
CA ARG A 26 32.61 3.83 20.49
C ARG A 26 32.47 5.16 19.75
N ALA A 27 33.48 6.01 19.86
CA ALA A 27 33.54 7.28 19.12
C ALA A 27 34.50 7.16 17.95
N ILE A 28 34.07 7.57 16.76
CA ILE A 28 34.84 7.41 15.53
C ILE A 28 34.64 8.57 14.55
N GLN A 29 35.71 9.00 13.90
CA GLN A 29 35.65 10.01 12.85
C GLN A 29 35.51 9.35 11.48
N LEU A 30 34.26 9.13 11.06
CA LEU A 30 33.95 8.57 9.75
C LEU A 30 33.86 9.63 8.65
N SER A 31 33.59 10.88 9.02
CA SER A 31 33.41 11.98 8.06
C SER A 31 34.08 13.25 8.57
N LYS A 32 34.51 14.11 7.64
CA LYS A 32 35.32 15.29 7.96
C LYS A 32 34.58 16.23 8.91
N GLY A 33 35.17 16.49 10.07
CA GLY A 33 34.64 17.43 11.07
C GLY A 33 33.52 16.86 11.95
N TRP A 34 33.20 15.58 11.82
CA TRP A 34 32.19 14.90 12.62
C TRP A 34 32.78 13.69 13.35
N THR A 35 32.33 13.51 14.59
CA THR A 35 32.57 12.30 15.36
C THR A 35 31.24 11.59 15.59
N THR A 36 31.15 10.39 15.03
CA THR A 36 30.01 9.48 15.17
C THR A 36 30.18 8.65 16.43
N VAL A 37 29.11 8.52 17.20
CA VAL A 37 29.09 7.76 18.45
C VAL A 37 28.04 6.68 18.35
N VAL A 38 28.45 5.44 18.56
CA VAL A 38 27.57 4.27 18.60
C VAL A 38 27.78 3.50 19.90
N CYS A 39 26.76 2.77 20.33
CA CYS A 39 26.83 1.88 21.48
C CYS A 39 25.82 0.75 21.28
N GLU A 40 26.14 -0.45 21.75
CA GLU A 40 25.24 -1.61 21.67
C GLU A 40 23.90 -1.35 22.38
N GLN A 41 23.90 -0.47 23.38
CA GLN A 41 22.72 -0.12 24.16
C GLN A 41 21.84 0.95 23.49
N PHE A 42 22.29 1.59 22.41
CA PHE A 42 21.50 2.62 21.74
C PHE A 42 20.32 1.98 21.02
N GLN A 43 19.12 2.44 21.38
CA GLN A 43 17.86 2.02 20.78
C GLN A 43 16.90 3.21 20.71
N VAL A 44 15.89 3.09 19.87
CA VAL A 44 14.80 4.07 19.81
C VAL A 44 14.11 4.16 21.17
N GLY A 45 13.94 5.39 21.66
CA GLY A 45 13.32 5.71 22.95
C GLY A 45 14.30 5.80 24.13
N ASN A 46 15.54 5.30 24.00
CA ASN A 46 16.52 5.33 25.09
C ASN A 46 17.72 6.27 24.85
N LEU A 47 17.93 6.70 23.59
CA LEU A 47 19.09 7.48 23.17
C LEU A 47 19.17 8.87 23.84
N GLU A 48 18.04 9.44 24.20
CA GLU A 48 17.93 10.75 24.84
C GLU A 48 18.78 10.88 26.11
N LYS A 49 18.84 9.84 26.95
CA LYS A 49 19.63 9.88 28.19
C LYS A 49 21.11 10.03 27.89
N SER A 50 21.60 9.30 26.89
CA SER A 50 22.99 9.36 26.42
C SER A 50 23.31 10.70 25.77
N ALA A 51 22.43 11.22 24.92
CA ALA A 51 22.60 12.52 24.26
C ALA A 51 22.64 13.69 25.27
N ARG A 52 21.77 13.67 26.30
CA ARG A 52 21.79 14.65 27.39
C ARG A 52 23.06 14.55 28.23
N LYS A 53 23.47 13.33 28.58
CA LYS A 53 24.71 13.13 29.35
C LYS A 53 25.91 13.66 28.59
N LEU A 54 26.03 13.31 27.31
CA LEU A 54 27.14 13.75 26.46
C LEU A 54 27.14 15.27 26.28
N SER A 55 26.03 15.87 25.84
CA SER A 55 25.92 17.33 25.62
C SER A 55 26.07 18.18 26.89
N LYS A 56 26.00 17.59 28.09
CA LYS A 56 26.30 18.27 29.35
C LYS A 56 27.80 18.25 29.68
N ALA A 57 28.50 17.22 29.22
CA ALA A 57 29.90 16.97 29.51
C ALA A 57 30.86 17.62 28.49
N ILE A 58 30.36 17.96 27.31
CA ILE A 58 31.12 18.63 26.24
C ILE A 58 30.51 20.00 25.92
N ASP A 59 31.34 20.89 25.37
CA ASP A 59 30.93 22.25 24.95
C ASP A 59 30.34 22.29 23.54
N GLN A 60 29.99 21.14 22.97
CA GLN A 60 29.43 21.02 21.62
C GLN A 60 27.97 20.55 21.68
N SER A 61 27.23 20.88 20.62
CA SER A 61 25.88 20.34 20.43
C SER A 61 25.97 18.87 20.01
N VAL A 62 25.05 18.06 20.51
CA VAL A 62 24.93 16.64 20.16
C VAL A 62 23.67 16.45 19.32
N LEU A 63 23.82 15.94 18.11
CA LEU A 63 22.71 15.50 17.26
C LEU A 63 22.44 14.02 17.53
N SER A 64 21.19 13.65 17.77
CA SER A 64 20.76 12.25 17.91
C SER A 64 19.87 11.84 16.75
N ILE A 65 20.09 10.63 16.23
CA ILE A 65 19.25 9.99 15.22
C ILE A 65 18.69 8.70 15.81
N GLU A 66 17.38 8.53 15.77
CA GLU A 66 16.67 7.32 16.15
C GLU A 66 15.71 6.96 15.02
N TYR A 67 15.82 5.74 14.48
CA TYR A 67 14.97 5.25 13.38
C TYR A 67 14.46 3.84 13.65
N PHE A 68 13.21 3.58 13.29
CA PHE A 68 12.58 2.25 13.36
C PHE A 68 11.59 2.06 12.21
N ASP A 69 11.82 1.04 11.35
CA ASP A 69 10.89 0.48 10.35
C ASP A 69 10.13 1.44 9.44
N ASP A 70 10.70 2.60 9.12
CA ASP A 70 9.99 3.69 8.41
C ASP A 70 8.76 4.25 9.16
N ASP A 71 8.47 3.75 10.36
CA ASP A 71 7.38 4.22 11.22
C ASP A 71 7.80 5.49 11.97
N VAL A 72 8.99 5.47 12.57
CA VAL A 72 9.48 6.57 13.40
C VAL A 72 10.90 6.95 13.08
N LEU A 73 11.09 8.24 12.82
CA LEU A 73 12.37 8.95 12.72
C LEU A 73 12.36 10.14 13.68
N ARG A 74 13.22 10.09 14.69
CA ARG A 74 13.50 11.20 15.59
C ARG A 74 14.89 11.75 15.33
N ILE A 75 14.94 13.04 15.04
CA ILE A 75 16.16 13.83 14.90
C ILE A 75 16.13 14.90 15.99
N ALA A 76 17.07 14.89 16.93
CA ALA A 76 17.06 15.86 18.03
C ALA A 76 18.44 16.46 18.29
N VAL A 77 18.47 17.74 18.66
CA VAL A 77 19.70 18.46 19.01
C VAL A 77 19.69 18.79 20.49
N TYR A 78 20.80 18.48 21.15
CA TYR A 78 21.01 18.67 22.57
C TYR A 78 22.18 19.61 22.83
N ARG A 79 22.03 20.46 23.85
CA ARG A 79 23.08 21.36 24.33
C ARG A 79 22.96 21.50 25.84
N ASN A 80 24.08 21.42 26.56
CA ASN A 80 24.14 21.57 28.02
C ASN A 80 23.14 20.65 28.76
N GLY A 81 22.95 19.43 28.27
CA GLY A 81 22.04 18.42 28.85
C GLY A 81 20.54 18.65 28.60
N LYS A 82 20.18 19.59 27.72
CA LYS A 82 18.79 19.90 27.36
C LYS A 82 18.55 19.66 25.87
N VAL A 83 17.35 19.19 25.53
CA VAL A 83 16.86 19.19 24.14
C VAL A 83 16.63 20.64 23.73
N ILE A 84 17.35 21.11 22.71
CA ILE A 84 17.09 22.43 22.12
C ILE A 84 15.92 22.34 21.16
N ASP A 85 15.94 21.34 20.28
CA ASP A 85 14.83 21.03 19.43
C ASP A 85 14.82 19.57 18.94
N SER A 86 13.70 19.16 18.38
CA SER A 86 13.54 17.83 17.79
C SER A 86 12.52 17.85 16.65
N HIS A 87 12.80 17.03 15.64
CA HIS A 87 11.89 16.59 14.61
C HIS A 87 11.48 15.14 14.87
N ILE A 88 10.19 14.85 14.81
CA ILE A 88 9.56 13.54 14.96
C ILE A 88 8.48 13.48 13.86
N ASN A 89 8.61 12.56 12.91
CA ASN A 89 7.74 12.46 11.73
C ASN A 89 6.27 12.16 12.09
N GLU A 90 6.03 11.30 13.06
CA GLU A 90 4.71 10.78 13.42
C GLU A 90 4.59 10.46 14.92
N ASN A 91 3.35 10.24 15.40
CA ASN A 91 3.12 9.74 16.75
C ASN A 91 3.45 8.24 16.77
N GLY A 92 4.47 7.83 17.51
CA GLY A 92 4.82 6.41 17.60
C GLY A 92 5.81 6.16 18.73
N TYR A 93 5.78 4.96 19.32
CA TYR A 93 6.66 4.55 20.42
C TYR A 93 6.70 5.53 21.61
N GLY A 94 5.56 6.17 21.92
CA GLY A 94 5.44 7.16 23.00
C GLY A 94 6.06 8.54 22.69
N LEU A 95 6.46 8.79 21.45
CA LEU A 95 7.00 10.06 20.97
C LEU A 95 5.91 10.83 20.19
N PRO A 96 5.52 12.05 20.60
CA PRO A 96 4.55 12.84 19.86
C PRO A 96 5.18 13.50 18.63
N LYS A 97 4.43 13.51 17.52
CA LYS A 97 4.79 14.17 16.26
C LYS A 97 5.21 15.62 16.51
N LYS A 98 6.34 16.01 15.92
CA LYS A 98 6.91 17.35 16.07
C LYS A 98 7.68 17.77 14.82
N PRO A 99 7.34 18.88 14.16
CA PRO A 99 7.93 19.23 12.85
C PRO A 99 9.40 19.69 12.90
N GLY A 100 9.96 19.99 14.07
CA GLY A 100 11.28 20.62 14.19
C GLY A 100 11.32 22.06 13.63
N LYS A 101 12.34 22.82 14.03
CA LYS A 101 12.54 24.23 13.69
C LYS A 101 13.88 24.37 12.96
N PRO A 102 13.87 24.46 11.61
CA PRO A 102 15.09 24.50 10.80
C PRO A 102 16.13 25.55 11.25
N LYS A 103 15.68 26.73 11.67
CA LYS A 103 16.57 27.80 12.18
C LYS A 103 17.35 27.40 13.43
N LEU A 104 16.75 26.62 14.33
CA LEU A 104 17.44 26.15 15.54
C LEU A 104 18.46 25.06 15.19
N PHE A 105 18.11 24.13 14.30
CA PHE A 105 19.05 23.13 13.81
C PHE A 105 20.29 23.77 13.18
N ILE A 106 20.10 24.71 12.25
CA ILE A 106 21.22 25.43 11.61
C ILE A 106 22.08 26.16 12.63
N LYS A 107 21.45 26.89 13.57
CA LYS A 107 22.17 27.64 14.59
C LYS A 107 23.00 26.73 15.50
N GLU A 108 22.38 25.70 16.06
CA GLU A 108 23.02 24.84 17.07
C GLU A 108 24.06 23.89 16.47
N LEU A 109 23.93 23.54 15.19
CA LEU A 109 24.93 22.75 14.46
C LEU A 109 25.97 23.63 13.75
N GLU A 110 25.95 24.95 13.98
CA GLU A 110 26.93 25.93 13.49
C GLU A 110 27.02 26.00 11.96
N PHE A 111 25.89 25.90 11.28
CA PHE A 111 25.77 26.09 9.84
C PHE A 111 25.38 27.53 9.48
N GLU A 112 25.55 27.89 8.21
CA GLU A 112 25.23 29.24 7.74
C GLU A 112 23.72 29.45 7.66
N SER A 113 23.26 30.64 8.05
CA SER A 113 21.82 30.96 8.05
C SER A 113 21.15 30.86 6.67
N VAL A 114 21.91 30.95 5.58
CA VAL A 114 21.41 30.81 4.20
C VAL A 114 20.91 29.38 3.94
N GLU A 115 21.41 28.42 4.70
CA GLU A 115 21.17 26.98 4.51
C GLU A 115 19.90 26.50 5.22
N VAL A 116 19.21 27.40 5.95
CA VAL A 116 17.89 27.12 6.56
C VAL A 116 16.90 26.59 5.52
N LYS A 117 16.99 27.03 4.25
CA LYS A 117 16.15 26.54 3.16
C LYS A 117 16.29 25.02 2.97
N TYR A 118 17.50 24.47 3.07
CA TYR A 118 17.74 23.04 2.87
C TYR A 118 17.14 22.23 4.01
N VAL A 119 17.43 22.58 5.26
CA VAL A 119 16.89 21.87 6.42
C VAL A 119 15.36 21.96 6.45
N LYS A 120 14.77 23.09 6.03
CA LYS A 120 13.31 23.21 5.93
C LYS A 120 12.72 22.17 4.97
N GLU A 121 13.27 22.05 3.76
CA GLU A 121 12.78 21.11 2.76
C GLU A 121 13.04 19.66 3.15
N ILE A 122 14.20 19.38 3.77
CA ILE A 122 14.53 18.04 4.28
C ILE A 122 13.54 17.62 5.37
N LEU A 123 13.29 18.46 6.38
CA LEU A 123 12.36 18.12 7.45
C LEU A 123 10.91 18.01 6.96
N ALA A 124 10.57 18.67 5.84
CA ALA A 124 9.27 18.58 5.19
C ALA A 124 9.11 17.33 4.28
N CYS A 125 10.20 16.63 3.94
CA CYS A 125 10.14 15.37 3.19
C CYS A 125 9.29 14.34 3.95
N GLU A 126 8.44 13.59 3.26
CA GLU A 126 7.55 12.61 3.91
C GLU A 126 8.19 11.23 3.98
N ASP A 127 8.86 10.84 2.92
CA ASP A 127 9.67 9.62 2.84
C ASP A 127 10.83 9.72 3.84
N LEU A 128 10.88 8.82 4.83
CA LEU A 128 11.85 8.86 5.93
C LEU A 128 13.25 8.46 5.47
N GLY A 129 13.36 7.42 4.64
CA GLY A 129 14.62 7.01 4.02
C GLY A 129 15.24 8.15 3.21
N LYS A 130 14.45 8.80 2.36
CA LYS A 130 14.86 9.96 1.56
C LYS A 130 15.18 11.16 2.43
N LYS A 131 14.38 11.44 3.47
CA LYS A 131 14.65 12.51 4.44
C LYS A 131 16.02 12.31 5.08
N LEU A 132 16.29 11.11 5.56
CA LEU A 132 17.55 10.79 6.22
C LEU A 132 18.72 10.86 5.24
N GLN A 133 18.56 10.35 4.02
CA GLN A 133 19.55 10.46 2.95
C GLN A 133 19.88 11.94 2.66
N LEU A 134 18.88 12.79 2.45
CA LEU A 134 19.08 14.21 2.20
C LEU A 134 19.72 14.91 3.40
N PHE A 135 19.36 14.53 4.63
CA PHE A 135 19.96 15.08 5.84
C PHE A 135 21.42 14.64 6.02
N GLN A 136 21.74 13.40 5.65
CA GLN A 136 23.10 12.87 5.60
C GLN A 136 23.96 13.66 4.60
N TYR A 137 23.47 13.91 3.38
CA TYR A 137 24.18 14.73 2.39
C TYR A 137 24.28 16.20 2.80
N PHE A 138 23.27 16.72 3.50
CA PHE A 138 23.34 18.05 4.09
C PHE A 138 24.47 18.12 5.10
N LEU A 139 24.53 17.20 6.06
CA LEU A 139 25.54 17.24 7.12
C LEU A 139 26.94 16.81 6.65
N GLY A 140 27.01 15.96 5.61
CA GLY A 140 28.22 15.26 5.19
C GLY A 140 28.67 14.25 6.24
N VAL A 141 27.74 13.48 6.81
CA VAL A 141 28.03 12.43 7.81
C VAL A 141 27.06 11.27 7.67
N ALA A 142 27.55 10.04 7.82
CA ALA A 142 26.71 8.85 7.79
C ALA A 142 25.73 8.83 8.98
N LEU A 143 24.43 8.84 8.68
CA LEU A 143 23.37 8.75 9.68
C LEU A 143 22.76 7.34 9.74
N TRP A 144 22.92 6.56 8.68
CA TRP A 144 22.45 5.17 8.55
C TRP A 144 23.49 4.20 9.12
N ILE A 145 23.65 4.24 10.44
CA ILE A 145 24.74 3.54 11.13
C ILE A 145 24.35 3.18 12.57
N ASP A 146 24.73 1.98 12.99
CA ASP A 146 24.67 1.51 14.37
C ASP A 146 25.96 0.79 14.78
N HIS A 147 25.97 0.25 16.01
CA HIS A 147 27.12 -0.51 16.49
C HIS A 147 27.39 -1.78 15.66
N ARG A 148 26.35 -2.53 15.26
CA ARG A 148 26.50 -3.81 14.57
C ARG A 148 27.10 -3.61 13.18
N MET A 149 26.60 -2.64 12.44
CA MET A 149 27.10 -2.25 11.12
C MET A 149 28.58 -1.88 11.16
N LEU A 150 29.03 -1.17 12.21
CA LEU A 150 30.45 -0.83 12.40
C LEU A 150 31.34 -1.98 12.87
N SER A 151 30.75 -3.04 13.44
CA SER A 151 31.48 -4.26 13.80
C SER A 151 31.69 -5.19 12.60
N GLU A 152 30.76 -5.16 11.65
CA GLU A 152 30.73 -6.08 10.49
C GLU A 152 31.27 -5.45 9.20
N GLY A 153 31.10 -4.14 9.02
CA GLY A 153 31.49 -3.39 7.82
C GLY A 153 32.86 -2.74 7.88
N LYS A 154 33.33 -2.18 6.75
CA LYS A 154 34.56 -1.40 6.70
C LYS A 154 34.24 0.08 6.93
N GLU A 155 35.05 0.79 7.70
CA GLU A 155 34.85 2.21 7.99
C GLU A 155 34.75 3.10 6.73
N ALA A 156 35.40 2.69 5.64
CA ALA A 156 35.32 3.37 4.35
C ALA A 156 33.90 3.37 3.75
N ASP A 157 33.08 2.37 4.08
CA ASP A 157 31.71 2.22 3.56
C ASP A 157 30.75 3.24 4.19
N PHE A 158 31.13 3.83 5.33
CA PHE A 158 30.35 4.81 6.07
C PHE A 158 30.86 6.24 5.89
N ARG A 159 31.72 6.48 4.88
CA ARG A 159 32.13 7.83 4.53
C ARG A 159 31.02 8.52 3.77
N CYS A 160 30.64 9.70 4.25
CA CYS A 160 29.71 10.57 3.53
C CYS A 160 30.37 11.92 3.27
N GLU A 161 30.18 12.45 2.07
CA GLU A 161 30.60 13.79 1.71
C GLU A 161 29.38 14.71 1.65
N ARG A 162 29.57 15.95 2.11
CA ARG A 162 28.54 16.97 2.04
C ARG A 162 28.25 17.29 0.57
N ASN A 163 27.00 17.18 0.15
CA ASN A 163 26.58 17.46 -1.22
C ASN A 163 25.23 18.21 -1.24
N LEU A 164 25.29 19.52 -1.45
CA LEU A 164 24.09 20.37 -1.50
C LEU A 164 23.38 20.30 -2.86
N SER A 165 24.06 19.90 -3.95
CA SER A 165 23.45 19.87 -5.28
C SER A 165 22.32 18.83 -5.36
N LEU A 166 22.49 17.68 -4.68
CA LEU A 166 21.45 16.65 -4.57
C LEU A 166 20.20 17.18 -3.85
N ILE A 167 20.37 18.12 -2.93
CA ILE A 167 19.25 18.74 -2.22
C ILE A 167 18.62 19.82 -3.11
N ASP A 168 19.41 20.60 -3.85
CA ASP A 168 18.88 21.56 -4.83
C ASP A 168 18.10 20.85 -5.95
N GLU A 169 18.56 19.70 -6.44
CA GLU A 169 17.85 18.83 -7.39
C GLU A 169 16.50 18.37 -6.82
N TYR A 170 16.50 17.82 -5.59
CA TYR A 170 15.28 17.44 -4.89
C TYR A 170 14.31 18.62 -4.74
N ILE A 171 14.80 19.80 -4.36
CA ILE A 171 13.97 21.00 -4.22
C ILE A 171 13.39 21.41 -5.58
N ALA A 172 14.18 21.35 -6.66
CA ALA A 172 13.72 21.69 -7.99
C ALA A 172 12.64 20.72 -8.48
N GLU A 173 12.80 19.42 -8.28
CA GLU A 173 11.82 18.39 -8.59
C GLU A 173 10.54 18.56 -7.78
N ASN A 174 10.65 18.76 -6.46
CA ASN A 174 9.50 18.98 -5.60
C ASN A 174 8.74 20.27 -5.98
N ASN A 175 9.47 21.33 -6.35
CA ASN A 175 8.86 22.55 -6.87
C ASN A 175 8.15 22.36 -8.20
N LYS A 176 8.67 21.50 -9.11
CA LYS A 176 7.96 21.14 -10.34
C LYS A 176 6.67 20.39 -10.01
N LYS A 177 6.72 19.41 -9.09
CA LYS A 177 5.55 18.65 -8.61
C LYS A 177 4.50 19.59 -7.97
N ASN A 178 4.92 20.57 -7.18
CA ASN A 178 4.02 21.54 -6.54
C ASN A 178 3.43 22.60 -7.49
N ARG A 179 3.95 22.72 -8.72
CA ARG A 179 3.42 23.65 -9.74
C ARG A 179 2.27 23.07 -10.55
N ILE A 180 1.95 21.79 -10.38
CA ILE A 180 0.78 21.18 -11.03
C ILE A 180 -0.45 21.89 -10.48
N LYS A 181 -1.08 22.72 -11.33
CA LYS A 181 -2.37 23.33 -11.00
C LYS A 181 -3.41 22.23 -11.04
N ASN A 182 -3.98 21.90 -9.89
CA ASN A 182 -5.07 20.94 -9.80
C ASN A 182 -6.21 21.37 -10.73
N GLN A 183 -6.51 20.52 -11.71
CA GLN A 183 -7.63 20.65 -12.64
C GLN A 183 -8.87 19.87 -12.15
N MET A 184 -8.70 19.12 -11.06
CA MET A 184 -9.77 18.42 -10.38
C MET A 184 -9.98 18.98 -8.98
N LYS A 185 -11.22 18.91 -8.52
CA LYS A 185 -11.65 19.38 -7.22
C LYS A 185 -11.99 18.21 -6.33
N VAL A 186 -11.52 18.27 -5.09
CA VAL A 186 -11.83 17.29 -4.05
C VAL A 186 -12.90 17.85 -3.14
N THR A 187 -13.94 17.06 -2.89
CA THR A 187 -15.02 17.37 -1.96
C THR A 187 -15.12 16.24 -0.93
N LEU A 188 -15.12 16.58 0.35
CA LEU A 188 -15.42 15.61 1.41
C LEU A 188 -16.94 15.45 1.48
N LEU A 189 -17.45 14.27 1.16
CA LEU A 189 -18.89 13.97 1.17
C LEU A 189 -19.37 13.54 2.55
N MET A 190 -18.57 12.74 3.24
CA MET A 190 -18.93 12.14 4.52
C MET A 190 -17.70 11.96 5.40
N GLU A 191 -17.86 12.20 6.70
CA GLU A 191 -16.87 11.92 7.74
C GLU A 191 -17.59 11.47 9.01
N PHE A 192 -17.21 10.31 9.56
CA PHE A 192 -17.79 9.78 10.80
C PHE A 192 -16.77 8.93 11.57
N GLU A 193 -17.03 8.75 12.87
CA GLU A 193 -16.20 7.92 13.74
C GLU A 193 -16.40 6.44 13.39
N GLY A 194 -15.31 5.74 13.09
CA GLY A 194 -15.33 4.34 12.70
C GLY A 194 -13.94 3.79 12.39
N ALA A 195 -13.79 2.50 12.61
CA ALA A 195 -12.59 1.73 12.31
C ALA A 195 -12.88 0.76 11.18
N LEU A 196 -12.13 0.84 10.08
CA LEU A 196 -12.24 -0.16 9.01
C LEU A 196 -11.69 -1.49 9.52
N ILE A 197 -12.55 -2.51 9.60
CA ILE A 197 -12.18 -3.87 9.99
C ILE A 197 -11.77 -4.69 8.77
N GLY A 198 -12.46 -4.52 7.63
CA GLY A 198 -12.11 -5.23 6.39
C GLY A 198 -13.03 -4.92 5.22
N SER A 199 -12.62 -5.30 4.00
CA SER A 199 -13.48 -5.29 2.81
C SER A 199 -14.09 -6.66 2.58
N LEU A 200 -15.38 -6.70 2.22
CA LEU A 200 -16.13 -7.94 2.01
C LEU A 200 -16.28 -8.31 0.52
N GLY A 201 -15.68 -7.53 -0.38
CA GLY A 201 -16.02 -7.57 -1.80
C GLY A 201 -17.33 -6.83 -2.10
N ASP A 202 -17.74 -6.82 -3.37
CA ASP A 202 -19.04 -6.30 -3.84
C ASP A 202 -19.46 -4.95 -3.21
N ASN A 203 -18.50 -4.02 -3.20
CA ASN A 203 -18.65 -2.69 -2.65
C ASN A 203 -18.97 -2.58 -1.15
N LYS A 204 -18.72 -3.62 -0.37
CA LYS A 204 -19.08 -3.72 1.05
C LYS A 204 -17.85 -3.72 1.98
N TYR A 205 -18.04 -3.15 3.16
CA TYR A 205 -16.99 -2.95 4.17
C TYR A 205 -17.54 -3.26 5.56
N VAL A 206 -16.73 -3.88 6.41
CA VAL A 206 -17.02 -3.98 7.84
C VAL A 206 -16.38 -2.80 8.54
N ILE A 207 -17.18 -2.02 9.25
CA ILE A 207 -16.73 -0.86 10.02
C ILE A 207 -17.20 -1.03 11.46
N GLY A 208 -16.26 -0.92 12.40
CA GLY A 208 -16.50 -0.97 13.83
C GLY A 208 -16.57 0.42 14.44
N THR A 209 -17.58 0.67 15.28
CA THR A 209 -17.71 1.91 16.04
C THR A 209 -16.97 1.77 17.38
N PRO A 210 -16.01 2.66 17.69
CA PRO A 210 -15.33 2.66 18.98
C PRO A 210 -16.28 2.71 20.20
N PRO A 211 -15.84 2.21 21.38
CA PRO A 211 -14.50 1.68 21.67
C PRO A 211 -14.31 0.22 21.22
N TYR A 212 -13.05 -0.16 21.03
CA TYR A 212 -12.64 -1.56 20.85
C TYR A 212 -12.51 -2.28 22.20
N ASP A 213 -13.20 -3.41 22.37
CA ASP A 213 -13.08 -4.25 23.55
C ASP A 213 -12.03 -5.35 23.31
N ARG A 214 -10.87 -5.19 23.95
CA ARG A 214 -9.77 -6.16 23.86
C ARG A 214 -10.12 -7.54 24.42
N SER A 215 -11.09 -7.63 25.33
CA SER A 215 -11.49 -8.91 25.94
C SER A 215 -12.39 -9.73 25.01
N SER A 216 -13.26 -9.07 24.26
CA SER A 216 -14.10 -9.70 23.24
C SER A 216 -13.38 -9.88 21.91
N GLY A 217 -12.39 -9.02 21.63
CA GLY A 217 -11.71 -8.92 20.34
C GLY A 217 -12.59 -8.31 19.26
N SER A 218 -13.48 -7.37 19.64
CA SER A 218 -14.47 -6.75 18.75
C SER A 218 -14.73 -5.30 19.14
N TYR A 219 -15.34 -4.55 18.25
CA TYR A 219 -15.91 -3.24 18.57
C TYR A 219 -17.24 -3.37 19.30
N LYS A 220 -17.68 -2.27 19.93
CA LYS A 220 -18.99 -2.21 20.60
C LYS A 220 -20.12 -2.44 19.60
N GLU A 221 -20.02 -1.81 18.43
CA GLU A 221 -20.95 -1.96 17.33
C GLU A 221 -20.14 -2.22 16.05
N GLU A 222 -20.51 -3.24 15.29
CA GLU A 222 -19.90 -3.57 13.99
C GLU A 222 -21.00 -3.65 12.95
N SER A 223 -20.82 -2.96 11.83
CA SER A 223 -21.82 -2.93 10.76
C SER A 223 -21.19 -3.08 9.39
N ILE A 224 -21.96 -3.65 8.48
CA ILE A 224 -21.62 -3.71 7.07
C ILE A 224 -22.11 -2.44 6.40
N TYR A 225 -21.17 -1.69 5.84
CA TYR A 225 -21.45 -0.52 5.02
C TYR A 225 -21.36 -0.89 3.55
N THR A 226 -22.34 -0.46 2.77
CA THR A 226 -22.38 -0.64 1.32
C THR A 226 -22.08 0.70 0.65
N TYR A 227 -21.12 0.69 -0.27
CA TYR A 227 -20.85 1.81 -1.15
C TYR A 227 -21.76 1.70 -2.38
N PHE A 228 -22.60 2.70 -2.59
CA PHE A 228 -23.57 2.73 -3.67
C PHE A 228 -23.03 3.46 -4.91
N PRO A 229 -23.51 3.12 -6.13
CA PRO A 229 -23.09 3.78 -7.37
C PRO A 229 -23.27 5.30 -7.37
N ASN A 230 -24.23 5.84 -6.61
CA ASN A 230 -24.45 7.29 -6.46
C ASN A 230 -23.37 8.00 -5.62
N GLY A 231 -22.35 7.30 -5.14
CA GLY A 231 -21.27 7.87 -4.34
C GLY A 231 -21.55 7.97 -2.84
N THR A 232 -22.58 7.30 -2.31
CA THR A 232 -22.85 7.23 -0.86
C THR A 232 -22.26 5.97 -0.23
N LEU A 233 -22.00 6.03 1.08
CA LEU A 233 -21.63 4.91 1.91
C LEU A 233 -22.65 4.79 3.03
N GLU A 234 -23.43 3.71 3.05
CA GLU A 234 -24.56 3.58 3.99
C GLU A 234 -24.46 2.28 4.79
N SER A 235 -24.82 2.35 6.07
CA SER A 235 -24.91 1.15 6.90
C SER A 235 -26.09 0.30 6.43
N SER A 236 -25.82 -0.96 6.12
CA SER A 236 -26.79 -1.91 5.57
C SER A 236 -27.19 -3.00 6.55
N LEU A 237 -26.31 -3.34 7.51
CA LEU A 237 -26.57 -4.43 8.45
C LEU A 237 -25.70 -4.33 9.70
N ASP A 238 -26.34 -4.37 10.86
CA ASP A 238 -25.68 -4.56 12.14
C ASP A 238 -25.28 -6.03 12.32
N ILE A 239 -23.97 -6.27 12.43
CA ILE A 239 -23.39 -7.60 12.66
C ILE A 239 -22.81 -7.72 14.07
N SER A 240 -23.12 -6.82 15.00
CA SER A 240 -22.57 -6.86 16.37
C SER A 240 -22.94 -8.14 17.13
N SER A 241 -24.11 -8.70 16.83
CA SER A 241 -24.56 -9.99 17.37
C SER A 241 -23.88 -11.19 16.70
N PHE A 242 -23.39 -10.98 15.48
CA PHE A 242 -22.60 -11.94 14.73
C PHE A 242 -21.19 -11.91 15.30
N ARG A 243 -20.79 -12.97 16.03
CA ARG A 243 -19.45 -13.06 16.65
C ARG A 243 -18.34 -13.29 15.61
N TYR A 244 -18.31 -12.49 14.55
CA TYR A 244 -17.20 -12.45 13.62
C TYR A 244 -15.97 -11.98 14.39
N ARG A 245 -14.91 -12.78 14.33
CA ARG A 245 -13.60 -12.38 14.84
C ARG A 245 -12.63 -12.44 13.69
N SER A 246 -12.10 -11.29 13.29
CA SER A 246 -11.01 -11.19 12.33
C SER A 246 -9.90 -12.17 12.74
N GLY A 247 -9.64 -13.18 11.90
CA GLY A 247 -8.66 -14.25 12.16
C GLY A 247 -9.26 -15.62 12.48
N THR A 248 -10.53 -15.73 12.87
CA THR A 248 -11.19 -17.04 13.09
C THR A 248 -11.90 -17.57 11.85
N GLY A 249 -12.05 -16.73 10.83
CA GLY A 249 -12.75 -17.05 9.61
C GLY A 249 -12.69 -15.94 8.57
N HIS A 250 -13.33 -16.18 7.44
CA HIS A 250 -13.47 -15.26 6.32
C HIS A 250 -14.93 -14.88 6.16
N LEU A 251 -15.24 -13.58 6.18
CA LEU A 251 -16.57 -13.04 5.91
C LEU A 251 -16.58 -12.46 4.49
N SER A 252 -17.65 -12.69 3.75
CA SER A 252 -17.88 -12.10 2.42
C SER A 252 -19.35 -11.75 2.28
N ALA A 253 -19.63 -10.79 1.39
CA ALA A 253 -20.98 -10.30 1.18
C ALA A 253 -21.29 -10.20 -0.32
N SER A 254 -22.57 -10.38 -0.65
CA SER A 254 -23.17 -10.15 -1.96
C SER A 254 -24.41 -9.26 -1.78
N ASN A 255 -25.19 -9.00 -2.83
CA ASN A 255 -26.39 -8.15 -2.71
C ASN A 255 -27.51 -8.72 -1.83
N GLY A 256 -27.54 -10.04 -1.59
CA GLY A 256 -28.62 -10.69 -0.82
C GLY A 256 -28.16 -11.61 0.30
N TYR A 257 -26.86 -11.90 0.39
CA TYR A 257 -26.35 -12.92 1.30
C TYR A 257 -25.03 -12.53 1.94
N LEU A 258 -24.84 -12.98 3.17
CA LEU A 258 -23.54 -13.01 3.85
C LEU A 258 -23.05 -14.44 3.96
N SER A 259 -21.79 -14.66 3.62
CA SER A 259 -21.12 -15.95 3.83
C SER A 259 -20.02 -15.83 4.85
N PHE A 260 -19.98 -16.74 5.81
CA PHE A 260 -18.88 -16.84 6.76
C PHE A 260 -18.28 -18.24 6.75
N PHE A 261 -16.97 -18.31 6.53
CA PHE A 261 -16.22 -19.55 6.66
C PHE A 261 -15.39 -19.52 7.95
N CYS A 262 -15.71 -20.40 8.90
CA CYS A 262 -14.96 -20.54 10.15
C CYS A 262 -13.81 -21.52 10.00
N PHE A 263 -12.57 -21.04 10.08
CA PHE A 263 -11.35 -21.85 9.94
C PHE A 263 -11.26 -22.95 11.00
N ILE A 264 -11.53 -22.58 12.27
CA ILE A 264 -11.40 -23.49 13.43
C ILE A 264 -12.34 -24.69 13.30
N ARG A 265 -13.57 -24.45 12.85
CA ARG A 265 -14.58 -25.50 12.71
C ARG A 265 -14.59 -26.15 11.34
N SER A 266 -13.89 -25.56 10.36
CA SER A 266 -14.01 -25.92 8.95
C SER A 266 -15.49 -25.98 8.53
N GLN A 267 -16.23 -24.93 8.91
CA GLN A 267 -17.67 -24.81 8.68
C GLN A 267 -17.97 -23.55 7.88
N TYR A 268 -18.82 -23.71 6.88
CA TYR A 268 -19.36 -22.62 6.07
C TYR A 268 -20.78 -22.34 6.51
N TYR A 269 -21.11 -21.06 6.62
CA TYR A 269 -22.41 -20.56 7.01
C TYR A 269 -22.88 -19.53 5.98
N LEU A 270 -24.17 -19.60 5.65
CA LEU A 270 -24.84 -18.62 4.80
C LEU A 270 -25.95 -17.95 5.61
N PHE A 271 -26.02 -16.63 5.54
CA PHE A 271 -27.02 -15.80 6.20
C PHE A 271 -27.72 -14.90 5.18
N ASP A 272 -28.97 -14.55 5.44
CA ASP A 272 -29.61 -13.41 4.81
C ASP A 272 -29.18 -12.10 5.49
N TYR A 273 -29.63 -10.97 4.95
CA TYR A 273 -29.39 -9.66 5.53
C TYR A 273 -30.24 -9.33 6.77
N GLU A 274 -31.17 -10.22 7.15
CA GLU A 274 -31.86 -10.13 8.45
C GLU A 274 -31.05 -10.82 9.56
N GLY A 275 -29.90 -11.43 9.21
CA GLY A 275 -29.05 -12.18 10.12
C GLY A 275 -29.54 -13.60 10.38
N ASN A 276 -30.58 -14.07 9.68
CA ASN A 276 -31.06 -15.44 9.81
C ASN A 276 -30.09 -16.39 9.10
N LYS A 277 -29.71 -17.48 9.78
CA LYS A 277 -28.91 -18.54 9.17
C LYS A 277 -29.75 -19.33 8.18
N ILE A 278 -29.39 -19.27 6.91
CA ILE A 278 -30.05 -20.01 5.82
C ILE A 278 -29.54 -21.44 5.78
N SER A 279 -28.23 -21.63 5.84
CA SER A 279 -27.60 -22.95 5.72
C SER A 279 -26.25 -23.02 6.43
N GLU A 280 -25.83 -24.24 6.77
CA GLU A 280 -24.50 -24.53 7.28
C GLU A 280 -24.00 -25.89 6.79
N THR A 281 -22.70 -25.99 6.46
CA THR A 281 -22.08 -27.25 6.07
C THR A 281 -20.64 -27.34 6.55
N SER A 282 -20.16 -28.55 6.75
CA SER A 282 -18.74 -28.79 6.99
C SER A 282 -18.02 -28.92 5.64
N LEU A 283 -17.04 -28.04 5.40
CA LEU A 283 -16.13 -28.16 4.28
C LEU A 283 -14.81 -28.70 4.84
N LYS A 284 -14.52 -29.99 4.64
CA LYS A 284 -13.32 -30.66 5.20
C LYS A 284 -12.17 -30.69 4.20
N GLY A 285 -11.07 -30.03 4.54
CA GLY A 285 -9.78 -30.11 3.82
C GLY A 285 -9.31 -28.75 3.26
N GLY A 286 -8.24 -28.18 3.82
CA GLY A 286 -7.57 -27.00 3.25
C GLY A 286 -8.31 -25.66 3.41
N SER A 287 -7.60 -24.57 3.14
CA SER A 287 -8.04 -23.18 3.25
C SER A 287 -9.12 -22.87 2.20
N TYR A 288 -10.38 -23.05 2.56
CA TYR A 288 -11.50 -22.65 1.71
C TYR A 288 -11.65 -21.15 1.70
N HIS A 289 -11.64 -20.57 0.51
CA HIS A 289 -12.21 -19.26 0.28
C HIS A 289 -13.40 -19.46 -0.65
N PRO A 290 -14.65 -19.18 -0.23
CA PRO A 290 -15.69 -18.91 -1.22
C PRO A 290 -15.12 -17.83 -2.12
N ILE A 291 -14.95 -18.15 -3.40
CA ILE A 291 -14.28 -17.24 -4.31
C ILE A 291 -15.27 -16.24 -4.87
N TYR A 292 -16.53 -16.68 -4.99
CA TYR A 292 -17.58 -15.88 -5.58
C TYR A 292 -18.94 -16.29 -5.04
N LEU A 293 -19.65 -15.36 -4.42
CA LEU A 293 -21.03 -15.52 -3.98
C LEU A 293 -21.95 -14.89 -5.05
N LEU A 294 -22.86 -15.68 -5.61
CA LEU A 294 -23.81 -15.28 -6.63
C LEU A 294 -25.04 -14.63 -5.98
N ASP A 295 -25.74 -13.77 -6.72
CA ASP A 295 -26.91 -13.03 -6.22
C ASP A 295 -28.08 -13.92 -5.77
N ASN A 296 -28.13 -15.17 -6.20
CA ASN A 296 -29.13 -16.15 -5.78
C ASN A 296 -28.70 -16.98 -4.57
N GLY A 297 -27.55 -16.66 -3.94
CA GLY A 297 -26.99 -17.34 -2.77
C GLY A 297 -26.20 -18.60 -3.10
N ALA A 298 -26.14 -19.00 -4.37
CA ALA A 298 -25.20 -20.01 -4.82
C ALA A 298 -23.77 -19.44 -4.75
N PHE A 299 -22.76 -20.30 -4.64
CA PHE A 299 -21.37 -19.82 -4.61
C PHE A 299 -20.42 -20.81 -5.26
N LEU A 300 -19.28 -20.26 -5.67
CA LEU A 300 -18.15 -20.99 -6.22
C LEU A 300 -17.09 -21.14 -5.14
N ALA A 301 -16.61 -22.37 -4.95
CA ALA A 301 -15.49 -22.64 -4.07
C ALA A 301 -14.45 -23.48 -4.82
N PHE A 302 -13.19 -23.07 -4.68
CA PHE A 302 -12.04 -23.77 -5.21
C PHE A 302 -11.17 -24.23 -4.05
N ASN A 303 -10.52 -25.36 -4.24
CA ASN A 303 -9.58 -25.90 -3.29
C ASN A 303 -8.39 -26.48 -4.07
N SER A 304 -7.21 -25.95 -3.80
CA SER A 304 -5.96 -26.45 -4.40
C SER A 304 -5.62 -27.87 -3.97
N ALA A 305 -6.23 -28.40 -2.90
CA ALA A 305 -6.09 -29.80 -2.52
C ALA A 305 -6.96 -30.75 -3.36
N TRP A 306 -7.97 -30.22 -4.06
CA TRP A 306 -8.87 -31.01 -4.89
C TRP A 306 -8.63 -30.84 -6.38
N ASP A 307 -7.87 -29.80 -6.77
CA ASP A 307 -7.75 -29.36 -8.17
C ASP A 307 -9.11 -29.36 -8.88
N THR A 308 -10.13 -28.85 -8.17
CA THR A 308 -11.53 -28.88 -8.61
C THR A 308 -12.25 -27.63 -8.13
N LEU A 309 -12.91 -26.95 -9.07
CA LEU A 309 -13.90 -25.91 -8.78
C LEU A 309 -15.27 -26.56 -8.56
N ARG A 310 -15.96 -26.15 -7.50
CA ARG A 310 -17.32 -26.62 -7.18
C ARG A 310 -18.29 -25.46 -7.15
N ALA A 311 -19.45 -25.65 -7.77
CA ALA A 311 -20.58 -24.76 -7.58
C ALA A 311 -21.57 -25.37 -6.59
N TYR A 312 -21.95 -24.58 -5.59
CA TYR A 312 -22.91 -24.96 -4.57
C TYR A 312 -24.21 -24.18 -4.73
N GLU A 313 -25.33 -24.84 -4.50
CA GLU A 313 -26.61 -24.17 -4.27
C GLU A 313 -26.63 -23.46 -2.90
N PRO A 314 -27.58 -22.56 -2.63
CA PRO A 314 -27.75 -21.97 -1.29
C PRO A 314 -27.95 -23.01 -0.19
N SER A 315 -28.55 -24.15 -0.54
CA SER A 315 -28.73 -25.34 0.31
C SER A 315 -27.43 -26.10 0.59
N LEU A 316 -26.31 -25.68 -0.01
CA LEU A 316 -24.98 -26.27 0.08
C LEU A 316 -24.84 -27.65 -0.59
N ASN A 317 -25.82 -28.02 -1.42
CA ASN A 317 -25.68 -29.15 -2.32
C ASN A 317 -24.74 -28.78 -3.47
N VAL A 318 -23.84 -29.70 -3.83
CA VAL A 318 -23.00 -29.55 -5.02
C VAL A 318 -23.90 -29.62 -6.26
N ARG A 319 -23.90 -28.55 -7.05
CA ARG A 319 -24.63 -28.47 -8.31
C ARG A 319 -23.84 -29.11 -9.44
N TRP A 320 -22.55 -28.79 -9.51
CA TRP A 320 -21.60 -29.35 -10.48
C TRP A 320 -20.16 -29.16 -9.98
N GLU A 321 -19.24 -29.91 -10.56
CA GLU A 321 -17.81 -29.85 -10.30
C GLU A 321 -17.04 -29.77 -11.62
N PHE A 322 -15.92 -29.04 -11.63
CA PHE A 322 -15.06 -28.92 -12.80
C PHE A 322 -13.57 -29.02 -12.39
N PRO A 323 -12.80 -29.99 -12.92
CA PRO A 323 -11.38 -30.11 -12.63
C PRO A 323 -10.59 -28.89 -13.13
N CYS A 324 -9.82 -28.25 -12.26
CA CYS A 324 -8.97 -27.12 -12.61
C CYS A 324 -7.86 -26.94 -11.57
N THR A 325 -6.72 -26.40 -11.97
CA THR A 325 -5.62 -26.11 -11.03
C THR A 325 -5.64 -24.68 -10.52
N GLY A 326 -6.52 -23.83 -11.06
CA GLY A 326 -6.69 -22.47 -10.57
C GLY A 326 -8.03 -21.86 -11.00
N PHE A 327 -8.62 -21.07 -10.10
CA PHE A 327 -9.72 -20.18 -10.43
C PHE A 327 -9.16 -18.79 -10.74
N LEU A 328 -9.71 -18.14 -11.77
CA LEU A 328 -9.22 -16.84 -12.22
C LEU A 328 -10.23 -15.74 -11.91
N CYS A 329 -11.45 -15.85 -12.44
CA CYS A 329 -12.51 -14.85 -12.20
C CYS A 329 -13.90 -15.33 -12.67
N CYS A 330 -14.94 -14.63 -12.23
CA CYS A 330 -16.31 -14.75 -12.74
C CYS A 330 -16.74 -13.40 -13.34
N ARG A 331 -17.29 -13.38 -14.56
CA ARG A 331 -17.83 -12.17 -15.22
C ARG A 331 -18.98 -12.55 -16.13
N ASN A 332 -20.07 -11.78 -16.10
CA ASN A 332 -21.25 -11.97 -16.95
C ASN A 332 -21.78 -13.42 -16.94
N GLN A 333 -21.83 -14.04 -15.75
CA GLN A 333 -22.23 -15.45 -15.54
C GLN A 333 -21.28 -16.51 -16.12
N PHE A 334 -20.17 -16.09 -16.75
CA PHE A 334 -19.10 -16.96 -17.19
C PHE A 334 -18.01 -17.07 -16.13
N ILE A 335 -17.49 -18.28 -16.01
CA ILE A 335 -16.49 -18.66 -15.03
C ILE A 335 -15.22 -19.01 -15.78
N HIS A 336 -14.12 -18.38 -15.42
CA HIS A 336 -12.84 -18.56 -16.09
C HIS A 336 -11.89 -19.29 -15.16
N VAL A 337 -11.39 -20.44 -15.62
CA VAL A 337 -10.51 -21.33 -14.85
C VAL A 337 -9.28 -21.70 -15.67
N CYS A 338 -8.24 -22.13 -14.96
CA CYS A 338 -6.98 -22.57 -15.53
C CYS A 338 -6.80 -24.05 -15.21
N ILE A 339 -6.44 -24.84 -16.23
CA ILE A 339 -6.04 -26.22 -16.11
C ILE A 339 -4.56 -26.29 -16.49
N SER A 340 -3.72 -26.70 -15.55
CA SER A 340 -2.29 -26.90 -15.79
C SER A 340 -1.90 -28.29 -15.31
N THR A 341 -1.03 -28.97 -16.05
CA THR A 341 -0.35 -30.17 -15.55
C THR A 341 1.15 -29.92 -15.62
N GLU A 342 1.96 -30.62 -14.84
CA GLU A 342 3.42 -30.40 -14.80
C GLU A 342 4.10 -30.52 -16.18
N GLU A 343 3.48 -31.23 -17.12
CA GLU A 343 4.02 -31.55 -18.44
C GLU A 343 3.36 -30.77 -19.59
N GLN A 344 2.30 -30.00 -19.34
CA GLN A 344 1.54 -29.34 -20.40
C GLN A 344 1.41 -27.85 -20.14
N SER A 345 1.43 -27.08 -21.22
CA SER A 345 1.16 -25.66 -21.12
C SER A 345 -0.27 -25.41 -20.60
N PRO A 346 -0.48 -24.36 -19.80
CA PRO A 346 -1.76 -24.08 -19.18
C PRO A 346 -2.87 -23.87 -20.22
N GLU A 347 -4.02 -24.50 -19.98
CA GLU A 347 -5.23 -24.33 -20.75
C GLU A 347 -6.22 -23.48 -19.95
N LEU A 348 -6.59 -22.34 -20.53
CA LEU A 348 -7.59 -21.44 -20.01
C LEU A 348 -8.95 -21.91 -20.51
N VAL A 349 -9.92 -22.01 -19.61
CA VAL A 349 -11.25 -22.54 -19.93
C VAL A 349 -12.32 -21.56 -19.49
N LYS A 350 -13.23 -21.24 -20.41
CA LYS A 350 -14.46 -20.49 -20.16
C LYS A 350 -15.60 -21.48 -19.93
N LEU A 351 -16.22 -21.40 -18.76
CA LEU A 351 -17.37 -22.20 -18.36
C LEU A 351 -18.62 -21.34 -18.28
N ASN A 352 -19.78 -21.89 -18.63
CA ASN A 352 -21.07 -21.28 -18.35
C ASN A 352 -21.54 -21.56 -16.91
N GLY A 353 -22.68 -20.99 -16.51
CA GLY A 353 -23.25 -21.18 -15.16
C GLY A 353 -23.67 -22.63 -14.81
N ARG A 354 -23.62 -23.56 -15.78
CA ARG A 354 -23.85 -25.01 -15.58
C ARG A 354 -22.55 -25.81 -15.47
N GLY A 355 -21.39 -25.16 -15.55
CA GLY A 355 -20.08 -25.82 -15.52
C GLY A 355 -19.70 -26.46 -16.86
N GLU A 356 -20.42 -26.14 -17.94
CA GLU A 356 -20.12 -26.65 -19.29
C GLU A 356 -19.06 -25.76 -19.96
N VAL A 357 -18.11 -26.38 -20.67
CA VAL A 357 -17.06 -25.67 -21.40
C VAL A 357 -17.64 -24.99 -22.64
N GLU A 358 -17.43 -23.68 -22.76
CA GLU A 358 -17.83 -22.91 -23.93
C GLU A 358 -16.65 -22.59 -24.85
N ALA A 359 -15.47 -22.36 -24.29
CA ALA A 359 -14.27 -22.03 -25.05
C ALA A 359 -13.01 -22.43 -24.28
N THR A 360 -11.93 -22.75 -25.01
CA THR A 360 -10.61 -22.99 -24.42
C THR A 360 -9.51 -22.26 -25.19
N PHE A 361 -8.46 -21.87 -24.46
CA PHE A 361 -7.26 -21.25 -25.02
C PHE A 361 -6.03 -21.91 -24.40
N LYS A 362 -5.14 -22.43 -25.24
CA LYS A 362 -3.88 -23.01 -24.78
C LYS A 362 -2.81 -21.93 -24.80
N SER A 363 -2.31 -21.58 -23.61
CA SER A 363 -1.14 -20.72 -23.48
C SER A 363 0.07 -21.47 -24.00
N GLU A 364 0.99 -20.80 -24.70
CA GLU A 364 2.26 -21.41 -25.14
C GLU A 364 3.33 -21.42 -24.04
N ASN A 365 3.01 -20.87 -22.88
CA ASN A 365 3.98 -20.55 -21.85
C ASN A 365 3.70 -21.36 -20.59
N ASN A 366 4.73 -21.86 -19.91
CA ASN A 366 4.58 -22.83 -18.82
C ASN A 366 4.12 -22.23 -17.48
N ASP A 367 3.81 -20.93 -17.42
CA ASP A 367 3.33 -20.31 -16.19
C ASP A 367 1.79 -20.40 -16.09
N PRO A 368 1.23 -21.19 -15.16
CA PRO A 368 -0.21 -21.31 -14.97
C PRO A 368 -0.86 -20.06 -14.36
N TYR A 369 -0.06 -19.11 -13.87
CA TYR A 369 -0.52 -17.95 -13.11
C TYR A 369 -0.55 -16.69 -13.98
N GLY A 370 -1.47 -16.66 -14.95
CA GLY A 370 -1.82 -15.45 -15.68
C GLY A 370 -3.02 -14.72 -15.06
N THR A 371 -3.21 -13.46 -15.45
CA THR A 371 -4.34 -12.64 -15.00
C THR A 371 -5.19 -12.25 -16.19
N PHE A 372 -6.50 -12.20 -15.98
CA PHE A 372 -7.44 -11.72 -16.98
C PHE A 372 -7.94 -10.34 -16.64
N LEU A 373 -8.13 -9.54 -17.67
CA LEU A 373 -8.84 -8.28 -17.63
C LEU A 373 -9.87 -8.28 -18.75
N PHE A 374 -11.07 -7.86 -18.43
CA PHE A 374 -12.16 -7.81 -19.38
C PHE A 374 -12.64 -6.37 -19.48
N ASP A 375 -13.03 -5.96 -20.66
CA ASP A 375 -13.68 -4.68 -20.87
C ASP A 375 -15.21 -4.84 -20.99
N ASP A 376 -15.91 -3.73 -21.13
CA ASP A 376 -17.38 -3.73 -21.13
C ASP A 376 -17.97 -4.27 -22.43
N ASP A 377 -17.18 -4.30 -23.51
CA ASP A 377 -17.52 -4.89 -24.80
C ASP A 377 -17.30 -6.43 -24.82
N GLY A 378 -16.79 -7.00 -23.73
CA GLY A 378 -16.51 -8.44 -23.62
C GLY A 378 -15.18 -8.88 -24.24
N ARG A 379 -14.32 -7.92 -24.64
CA ARG A 379 -12.93 -8.19 -25.02
C ARG A 379 -12.15 -8.68 -23.80
N LEU A 380 -11.20 -9.56 -24.07
CA LEU A 380 -10.43 -10.23 -23.05
C LEU A 380 -8.93 -10.00 -23.23
N PHE A 381 -8.27 -9.52 -22.20
CA PHE A 381 -6.82 -9.37 -22.14
C PHE A 381 -6.27 -10.39 -21.16
N TYR A 382 -5.38 -11.25 -21.63
CA TYR A 382 -4.69 -12.25 -20.82
C TYR A 382 -3.22 -11.86 -20.67
N PHE A 383 -2.75 -11.80 -19.43
CA PHE A 383 -1.38 -11.44 -19.08
C PHE A 383 -0.62 -12.70 -18.67
N ALA A 384 0.20 -13.23 -19.57
CA ALA A 384 1.00 -14.43 -19.34
C ALA A 384 2.42 -14.04 -18.92
N ARG A 385 2.84 -14.43 -17.72
CA ARG A 385 4.20 -14.18 -17.23
C ARG A 385 5.17 -15.24 -17.76
N ALA A 386 6.34 -14.82 -18.19
CA ALA A 386 7.42 -15.67 -18.66
C ALA A 386 8.72 -15.27 -17.97
N LEU A 387 9.50 -16.24 -17.51
CA LEU A 387 10.88 -16.00 -17.12
C LEU A 387 11.78 -16.44 -18.27
N SER A 388 12.42 -15.48 -18.94
CA SER A 388 13.35 -15.75 -20.05
C SER A 388 14.69 -15.09 -19.74
N SER A 389 15.76 -15.89 -19.72
CA SER A 389 17.13 -15.42 -19.47
C SER A 389 17.29 -14.62 -18.16
N GLY A 390 16.53 -14.98 -17.11
CA GLY A 390 16.56 -14.31 -15.80
C GLY A 390 15.81 -12.98 -15.74
N VAL A 391 15.18 -12.55 -16.83
CA VAL A 391 14.34 -11.36 -16.88
C VAL A 391 12.87 -11.78 -16.93
N PHE A 392 12.05 -11.23 -16.04
CA PHE A 392 10.60 -11.40 -16.11
C PHE A 392 10.07 -10.63 -17.31
N ARG A 393 9.24 -11.29 -18.11
CA ARG A 393 8.54 -10.72 -19.25
C ARG A 393 7.06 -11.04 -19.12
N THR A 394 6.21 -10.15 -19.60
CA THR A 394 4.77 -10.38 -19.64
C THR A 394 4.30 -10.28 -21.07
N ARG A 395 3.70 -11.37 -21.57
CA ARG A 395 2.96 -11.34 -22.83
C ARG A 395 1.56 -10.83 -22.56
N VAL A 396 1.15 -9.83 -23.32
CA VAL A 396 -0.19 -9.24 -23.27
C VAL A 396 -0.93 -9.74 -24.49
N ILE A 397 -1.94 -10.59 -24.28
CA ILE A 397 -2.66 -11.29 -25.34
C ILE A 397 -4.10 -10.80 -25.35
N TYR A 398 -4.56 -10.27 -26.49
CA TYR A 398 -5.96 -9.92 -26.71
C TYR A 398 -6.69 -11.12 -27.34
N LEU A 399 -7.71 -11.61 -26.62
CA LEU A 399 -8.61 -12.68 -27.00
C LEU A 399 -10.02 -12.12 -27.24
N ASN A 400 -10.76 -12.71 -28.18
CA ASN A 400 -12.20 -12.46 -28.32
C ASN A 400 -13.03 -13.31 -27.33
N GLU A 401 -14.36 -13.18 -27.38
CA GLU A 401 -15.28 -13.90 -26.48
C GLU A 401 -15.26 -15.43 -26.61
N HIS A 402 -14.73 -15.93 -27.74
CA HIS A 402 -14.52 -17.34 -28.06
C HIS A 402 -13.10 -17.82 -27.77
N PHE A 403 -12.31 -17.00 -27.06
CA PHE A 403 -10.92 -17.31 -26.69
C PHE A 403 -9.98 -17.43 -27.90
N GLU A 404 -10.34 -16.85 -29.05
CA GLU A 404 -9.47 -16.78 -30.23
C GLU A 404 -8.50 -15.60 -30.09
N ARG A 405 -7.23 -15.84 -30.42
CA ARG A 405 -6.17 -14.83 -30.36
C ARG A 405 -6.34 -13.80 -31.47
N ILE A 406 -6.49 -12.53 -31.09
CA ILE A 406 -6.63 -11.40 -32.01
C ILE A 406 -5.28 -10.69 -32.20
N ALA A 407 -4.60 -10.37 -31.11
CA ALA A 407 -3.31 -9.68 -31.13
C ALA A 407 -2.48 -10.02 -29.88
N GLU A 408 -1.16 -9.85 -29.95
CA GLU A 408 -0.26 -10.00 -28.81
C GLU A 408 0.97 -9.12 -28.93
N PHE A 409 1.54 -8.72 -27.78
CA PHE A 409 2.90 -8.16 -27.69
C PHE A 409 3.54 -8.55 -26.36
N GLU A 410 4.83 -8.25 -26.20
CA GLU A 410 5.61 -8.61 -25.01
C GLU A 410 6.16 -7.34 -24.34
N LEU A 411 6.13 -7.34 -23.01
CA LEU A 411 6.72 -6.31 -22.15
C LEU A 411 7.81 -6.92 -21.29
N GLU A 412 8.86 -6.14 -21.02
CA GLU A 412 9.81 -6.45 -19.96
C GLU A 412 9.22 -6.02 -18.61
N GLY A 413 9.34 -6.88 -17.60
CA GLY A 413 8.71 -6.73 -16.29
C GLY A 413 7.42 -7.54 -16.12
N SER A 414 6.99 -7.69 -14.87
CA SER A 414 5.71 -8.30 -14.51
C SER A 414 4.65 -7.23 -14.25
N ILE A 415 3.45 -7.41 -14.81
CA ILE A 415 2.29 -6.56 -14.53
C ILE A 415 1.82 -6.82 -13.10
N THR A 416 1.72 -5.77 -12.29
CA THR A 416 1.21 -5.82 -10.91
C THR A 416 -0.25 -5.43 -10.83
N SER A 417 -0.70 -4.56 -11.73
CA SER A 417 -2.08 -4.10 -11.81
C SER A 417 -2.37 -3.59 -13.22
N SER A 418 -3.66 -3.60 -13.56
CA SER A 418 -4.12 -3.20 -14.88
C SER A 418 -5.57 -2.71 -14.81
N ALA A 419 -5.96 -1.86 -15.75
CA ALA A 419 -7.35 -1.53 -16.01
C ALA A 419 -7.56 -1.22 -17.48
N VAL A 420 -8.78 -1.44 -17.94
CA VAL A 420 -9.20 -1.16 -19.30
C VAL A 420 -10.27 -0.10 -19.25
N ASP A 421 -10.10 0.90 -20.10
CA ASP A 421 -11.09 1.92 -20.39
C ASP A 421 -11.69 1.64 -21.75
N THR A 422 -12.83 0.96 -21.73
CA THR A 422 -13.60 0.59 -22.92
C THR A 422 -13.96 1.82 -23.74
N LYS A 423 -14.36 2.91 -23.08
CA LYS A 423 -14.89 4.11 -23.74
C LYS A 423 -13.81 4.83 -24.54
N ASN A 424 -12.61 4.98 -23.98
CA ASN A 424 -11.51 5.66 -24.66
C ASN A 424 -10.55 4.70 -25.37
N GLN A 425 -10.86 3.40 -25.39
CA GLN A 425 -10.09 2.36 -26.07
C GLN A 425 -8.65 2.30 -25.56
N LYS A 426 -8.46 2.32 -24.24
CA LYS A 426 -7.14 2.29 -23.60
C LYS A 426 -7.01 1.14 -22.61
N LEU A 427 -5.83 0.54 -22.58
CA LEU A 427 -5.40 -0.45 -21.60
C LEU A 427 -4.23 0.16 -20.82
N PHE A 428 -4.39 0.28 -19.52
CA PHE A 428 -3.39 0.80 -18.61
C PHE A 428 -2.76 -0.35 -17.85
N LEU A 429 -1.43 -0.39 -17.85
CA LEU A 429 -0.63 -1.44 -17.23
C LEU A 429 0.37 -0.81 -16.27
N HIS A 430 0.48 -1.38 -15.07
CA HIS A 430 1.52 -1.02 -14.10
C HIS A 430 2.47 -2.20 -13.94
N LEU A 431 3.76 -1.96 -14.14
CA LEU A 431 4.83 -2.94 -14.07
C LEU A 431 5.59 -2.82 -12.74
N ASN A 432 6.10 -3.94 -12.21
CA ASN A 432 6.89 -4.01 -10.98
C ASN A 432 8.09 -3.04 -10.92
N GLU A 433 8.61 -2.61 -12.08
CA GLU A 433 9.70 -1.63 -12.19
C GLU A 433 9.24 -0.16 -12.05
N ARG A 434 8.10 0.08 -11.39
CA ARG A 434 7.50 1.41 -11.22
C ARG A 434 7.25 2.08 -12.57
N GLU A 435 6.82 1.31 -13.57
CA GLU A 435 6.55 1.81 -14.91
C GLU A 435 5.06 1.70 -15.22
N LEU A 436 4.48 2.81 -15.69
CA LEU A 436 3.14 2.84 -16.26
C LEU A 436 3.23 2.78 -17.78
N VAL A 437 2.40 1.93 -18.38
CA VAL A 437 2.30 1.76 -19.83
C VAL A 437 0.84 1.93 -20.25
N VAL A 438 0.61 2.72 -21.29
CA VAL A 438 -0.71 2.91 -21.90
C VAL A 438 -0.69 2.30 -23.28
N VAL A 439 -1.67 1.45 -23.55
CA VAL A 439 -1.84 0.72 -24.82
C VAL A 439 -3.17 1.15 -25.42
N ASP A 440 -3.16 1.44 -26.72
CA ASP A 440 -4.38 1.65 -27.48
C ASP A 440 -5.01 0.29 -27.80
N THR A 441 -6.25 0.03 -27.38
CA THR A 441 -6.86 -1.31 -27.52
C THR A 441 -7.40 -1.59 -28.92
N GLU A 442 -7.59 -0.56 -29.75
CA GLU A 442 -8.01 -0.72 -31.14
C GLU A 442 -6.83 -1.14 -32.03
N SER A 443 -5.73 -0.40 -31.98
CA SER A 443 -4.52 -0.69 -32.76
C SER A 443 -3.60 -1.70 -32.06
N PHE A 444 -3.77 -1.92 -30.76
CA PHE A 444 -2.94 -2.75 -29.90
C PHE A 444 -1.46 -2.33 -29.83
N HIS A 445 -1.20 -1.02 -29.92
CA HIS A 445 0.14 -0.42 -29.81
C HIS A 445 0.31 0.36 -28.51
N ILE A 446 1.55 0.38 -27.99
CA ILE A 446 1.93 1.21 -26.83
C ILE A 446 1.91 2.68 -27.25
N VAL A 447 1.12 3.50 -26.55
CA VAL A 447 0.97 4.94 -26.80
C VAL A 447 1.89 5.76 -25.89
N SER A 448 1.99 5.39 -24.61
CA SER A 448 2.82 6.10 -23.64
C SER A 448 3.47 5.16 -22.63
N ARG A 449 4.63 5.58 -22.12
CA ARG A 449 5.38 4.92 -21.05
C ARG A 449 5.94 5.97 -20.10
N LYS A 450 5.87 5.72 -18.80
CA LYS A 450 6.48 6.58 -17.78
C LYS A 450 7.04 5.75 -16.63
N LYS A 451 8.35 5.83 -16.44
CA LYS A 451 9.02 5.34 -15.23
C LYS A 451 8.83 6.35 -14.09
N GLN A 452 8.63 5.82 -12.90
CA GLN A 452 8.29 6.60 -11.71
C GLN A 452 9.33 6.36 -10.63
N GLU A 453 9.64 7.43 -9.89
CA GLU A 453 10.68 7.38 -8.85
C GLU A 453 10.19 6.70 -7.58
N ALA A 454 8.92 6.95 -7.22
CA ALA A 454 8.30 6.46 -6.00
C ALA A 454 7.53 5.16 -6.27
N GLU A 455 7.28 4.40 -5.20
CA GLU A 455 6.28 3.33 -5.25
C GLU A 455 4.89 3.93 -5.43
N LEU A 456 4.14 3.29 -6.31
CA LEU A 456 2.82 3.73 -6.72
C LEU A 456 1.91 2.52 -6.72
N ASP A 457 0.67 2.73 -6.29
CA ASP A 457 -0.37 1.73 -6.49
C ASP A 457 -1.34 2.24 -7.52
N PHE A 458 -1.49 1.51 -8.62
CA PHE A 458 -2.54 1.76 -9.58
C PHE A 458 -3.90 1.55 -8.90
N LEU A 459 -4.74 2.59 -8.87
CA LEU A 459 -6.05 2.51 -8.23
C LEU A 459 -7.14 2.20 -9.25
N THR A 460 -7.30 3.07 -10.25
CA THR A 460 -8.39 2.97 -11.23
C THR A 460 -8.15 3.88 -12.45
N VAL A 461 -9.09 3.87 -13.40
CA VAL A 461 -9.18 4.82 -14.51
C VAL A 461 -10.53 5.50 -14.43
N ASP A 462 -10.57 6.82 -14.58
CA ASP A 462 -11.82 7.55 -14.52
C ASP A 462 -12.58 7.61 -15.84
N SER A 463 -13.79 8.19 -15.82
CA SER A 463 -14.69 8.27 -16.97
C SER A 463 -14.18 9.12 -18.15
N LEU A 464 -13.08 9.86 -17.94
CA LEU A 464 -12.40 10.65 -18.96
C LEU A 464 -11.11 9.97 -19.47
N GLY A 465 -10.84 8.73 -19.04
CA GLY A 465 -9.67 7.97 -19.44
C GLY A 465 -8.38 8.44 -18.81
N ARG A 466 -8.47 8.99 -17.59
CA ARG A 466 -7.30 9.40 -16.81
C ARG A 466 -6.97 8.34 -15.78
N VAL A 467 -5.69 8.01 -15.67
CA VAL A 467 -5.23 7.05 -14.67
C VAL A 467 -5.16 7.71 -13.29
N VAL A 468 -5.67 7.00 -12.29
CA VAL A 468 -5.62 7.40 -10.88
C VAL A 468 -4.65 6.46 -10.17
N ILE A 469 -3.61 7.04 -9.59
CA ILE A 469 -2.61 6.29 -8.83
C ILE A 469 -2.53 6.82 -7.41
N ARG A 470 -2.21 5.94 -6.47
CA ARG A 470 -1.87 6.25 -5.10
C ARG A 470 -0.37 6.52 -4.98
N VAL A 471 -0.01 7.55 -4.22
CA VAL A 471 1.38 7.88 -3.86
C VAL A 471 1.49 7.93 -2.34
N GLY A 472 2.22 6.99 -1.74
CA GLY A 472 2.20 6.78 -0.28
C GLY A 472 0.82 6.33 0.20
N PHE A 473 0.45 6.60 1.45
CA PHE A 473 -0.83 6.10 1.99
C PHE A 473 -2.02 7.03 1.75
N SER A 474 -1.81 8.34 1.66
CA SER A 474 -2.88 9.35 1.74
C SER A 474 -2.96 10.28 0.54
N SER A 475 -2.15 10.09 -0.50
CA SER A 475 -2.16 10.96 -1.68
C SER A 475 -2.55 10.20 -2.93
N ILE A 476 -3.27 10.89 -3.83
CA ILE A 476 -3.50 10.43 -5.19
C ILE A 476 -2.89 11.39 -6.21
N VAL A 477 -2.50 10.85 -7.35
CA VAL A 477 -2.14 11.59 -8.55
C VAL A 477 -3.03 11.10 -9.69
N ILE A 478 -3.52 12.04 -10.49
CA ILE A 478 -4.32 11.76 -11.68
C ILE A 478 -3.49 12.18 -12.89
N MET A 479 -3.33 11.28 -13.87
CA MET A 479 -2.56 11.54 -15.09
C MET A 479 -3.42 11.30 -16.34
N ASP A 480 -3.11 12.01 -17.43
CA ASP A 480 -3.74 11.76 -18.73
C ASP A 480 -3.22 10.48 -19.39
N THR A 481 -3.70 10.20 -20.60
CA THR A 481 -3.27 9.06 -21.44
C THR A 481 -1.83 9.17 -21.93
N GLU A 482 -1.26 10.37 -21.94
CA GLU A 482 0.16 10.62 -22.19
C GLU A 482 1.00 10.45 -20.92
N LEU A 483 0.37 10.20 -19.77
CA LEU A 483 0.96 10.07 -18.43
C LEU A 483 1.53 11.38 -17.88
N ASN A 484 1.00 12.53 -18.30
CA ASN A 484 1.29 13.82 -17.67
C ASN A 484 0.44 14.01 -16.40
N ASP A 485 1.03 14.54 -15.33
CA ASP A 485 0.30 14.78 -14.09
C ASP A 485 -0.70 15.94 -14.27
N ILE A 486 -1.99 15.65 -14.10
CA ILE A 486 -3.08 16.61 -14.21
C ILE A 486 -3.44 17.19 -12.84
N SER A 487 -3.46 16.36 -11.80
CA SER A 487 -3.87 16.77 -10.45
C SER A 487 -3.23 15.90 -9.38
N ARG A 488 -2.99 16.49 -8.22
CA ARG A 488 -2.47 15.82 -7.03
C ARG A 488 -3.26 16.25 -5.80
N HIS A 489 -3.72 15.26 -5.05
CA HIS A 489 -4.54 15.50 -3.87
C HIS A 489 -4.01 14.69 -2.71
N ARG A 490 -3.86 15.36 -1.56
CA ARG A 490 -3.61 14.72 -0.28
C ARG A 490 -4.90 14.69 0.52
N LEU A 491 -5.32 13.49 0.90
CA LEU A 491 -6.52 13.23 1.67
C LEU A 491 -6.16 13.04 3.14
N LYS A 492 -7.14 13.18 4.05
CA LYS A 492 -6.93 12.85 5.46
C LYS A 492 -7.15 11.35 5.67
N GLY A 493 -6.16 10.68 6.26
CA GLY A 493 -6.16 9.24 6.47
C GLY A 493 -5.69 8.46 5.24
N ASP A 494 -5.60 7.16 5.41
CA ASP A 494 -5.05 6.25 4.41
C ASP A 494 -6.11 5.81 3.43
N ILE A 495 -5.76 5.77 2.15
CA ILE A 495 -6.64 5.39 1.06
C ILE A 495 -6.87 3.88 1.12
N VAL A 496 -8.11 3.53 1.43
CA VAL A 496 -8.60 2.16 1.57
C VAL A 496 -9.10 1.65 0.23
N SER A 497 -9.89 2.46 -0.47
CA SER A 497 -10.45 2.11 -1.76
C SER A 497 -10.66 3.35 -2.62
N CYS A 498 -10.66 3.13 -3.92
CA CYS A 498 -10.92 4.15 -4.93
C CYS A 498 -11.76 3.53 -6.04
N ARG A 499 -12.82 4.22 -6.45
CA ARG A 499 -13.80 3.73 -7.42
C ARG A 499 -14.34 4.88 -8.26
N ILE A 500 -14.99 4.53 -9.36
CA ILE A 500 -15.74 5.48 -10.18
C ILE A 500 -17.23 5.32 -9.85
N ASN A 501 -17.89 6.43 -9.52
CA ASN A 501 -19.32 6.46 -9.26
C ASN A 501 -20.12 6.56 -10.58
N GLU A 502 -21.44 6.49 -10.51
CA GLU A 502 -22.33 6.51 -11.69
C GLU A 502 -22.26 7.81 -12.49
N THR A 503 -21.83 8.90 -11.87
CA THR A 503 -21.61 10.19 -12.53
C THR A 503 -20.25 10.26 -13.25
N GLY A 504 -19.41 9.23 -13.08
CA GLY A 504 -18.06 9.18 -13.63
C GLY A 504 -17.00 9.88 -12.77
N ALA A 505 -17.35 10.34 -11.57
CA ALA A 505 -16.42 10.96 -10.62
C ALA A 505 -15.66 9.90 -9.80
N ILE A 506 -14.45 10.26 -9.37
CA ILE A 506 -13.61 9.39 -8.55
C ILE A 506 -14.07 9.51 -7.10
N SER A 507 -14.49 8.40 -6.50
CA SER A 507 -14.78 8.32 -5.07
C SER A 507 -13.66 7.62 -4.33
N VAL A 508 -13.21 8.20 -3.22
CA VAL A 508 -12.09 7.68 -2.43
C VAL A 508 -12.51 7.51 -0.98
N LEU A 509 -12.45 6.26 -0.49
CA LEU A 509 -12.66 5.95 0.92
C LEU A 509 -11.32 5.98 1.64
N THR A 510 -11.23 6.74 2.73
CA THR A 510 -10.06 6.74 3.60
C THR A 510 -10.41 6.35 5.03
N SER A 511 -9.42 5.81 5.74
CA SER A 511 -9.50 5.51 7.17
C SER A 511 -8.30 6.09 7.88
N SER A 512 -8.50 6.67 9.06
CA SER A 512 -7.38 6.89 9.99
C SER A 512 -6.92 5.50 10.48
N LEU A 513 -5.72 5.03 10.10
CA LEU A 513 -5.19 3.79 10.68
C LEU A 513 -4.92 4.01 12.18
N GLY A 514 -5.42 3.10 13.02
CA GLY A 514 -5.17 3.14 14.46
C GLY A 514 -5.45 1.84 15.23
N ALA A 515 -5.86 0.75 14.57
CA ALA A 515 -6.38 -0.43 15.27
C ALA A 515 -5.45 -1.65 15.34
N HIS A 516 -4.36 -1.70 14.55
CA HIS A 516 -3.45 -2.85 14.55
C HIS A 516 -2.17 -2.64 15.37
N GLU A 517 -1.88 -1.43 15.82
CA GLU A 517 -0.77 -1.22 16.75
C GLU A 517 -1.25 -1.40 18.19
N GLU A 518 -0.72 -2.43 18.85
CA GLU A 518 -1.06 -2.91 20.20
C GLU A 518 -1.01 -1.86 21.35
N GLY A 519 -0.69 -0.60 21.05
CA GLY A 519 -0.55 0.48 22.03
C GLY A 519 -1.07 1.86 21.59
N GLY A 520 -1.73 1.99 20.43
CA GLY A 520 -2.27 3.27 19.97
C GLY A 520 -3.40 3.77 20.88
N GLY A 521 -3.17 4.88 21.58
CA GLY A 521 -4.21 5.57 22.34
C GLY A 521 -5.39 5.94 21.44
N ALA A 522 -6.57 6.12 22.04
CA ALA A 522 -7.83 6.44 21.37
C ALA A 522 -7.82 7.81 20.64
N SER A 523 -7.00 7.96 19.60
CA SER A 523 -7.26 8.95 18.57
C SER A 523 -8.54 8.52 17.85
N GLU A 524 -9.45 9.48 17.65
CA GLU A 524 -10.71 9.30 16.94
C GLU A 524 -10.42 8.60 15.59
N MET A 525 -10.80 7.32 15.50
CA MET A 525 -10.72 6.58 14.24
C MET A 525 -11.83 7.13 13.36
N MET A 526 -11.48 7.57 12.15
CA MET A 526 -12.42 8.26 11.27
C MET A 526 -12.43 7.60 9.91
N ILE A 527 -13.63 7.34 9.42
CA ILE A 527 -13.91 6.97 8.03
C ILE A 527 -14.31 8.22 7.28
N ARG A 528 -13.74 8.40 6.08
CA ARG A 528 -14.05 9.54 5.22
C ARG A 528 -14.29 9.10 3.80
N LEU A 529 -15.29 9.69 3.18
CA LEU A 529 -15.57 9.51 1.77
C LEU A 529 -15.38 10.83 1.04
N TYR A 530 -14.48 10.82 0.06
CA TYR A 530 -14.22 11.95 -0.82
C TYR A 530 -14.78 11.67 -2.21
N GLU A 531 -15.18 12.72 -2.88
CA GLU A 531 -15.41 12.72 -4.32
C GLU A 531 -14.44 13.69 -5.00
N ILE A 532 -13.94 13.29 -6.16
CA ILE A 532 -12.97 14.03 -6.95
C ILE A 532 -13.47 14.05 -8.38
N HIS A 533 -13.80 15.25 -8.84
CA HIS A 533 -14.39 15.49 -10.17
C HIS A 533 -13.58 16.56 -10.91
N ALA A 534 -13.67 16.56 -12.24
CA ALA A 534 -13.11 17.64 -13.03
C ALA A 534 -13.86 18.94 -12.71
N ASP A 535 -13.15 20.06 -12.61
CA ASP A 535 -13.83 21.35 -12.61
C ASP A 535 -14.56 21.47 -13.96
N LEU A 536 -15.89 21.44 -13.94
CA LEU A 536 -16.67 21.93 -15.06
C LEU A 536 -16.33 23.42 -15.13
N LEU A 537 -15.48 23.79 -16.08
CA LEU A 537 -15.30 25.18 -16.46
C LEU A 537 -16.67 25.66 -16.99
N GLU A 538 -17.47 26.23 -16.10
CA GLU A 538 -18.69 26.97 -16.45
C GLU A 538 -18.37 28.17 -17.35
#